data_AF-A0A6S7F476-F1
#
_entry.id   AF-A0A6S7F476-F1
#
_cell.length_a   1.000
_cell.length_b   1.000
_cell.length_c   1.000
_cell.angle_alpha   90.00
_cell.angle_beta   90.00
_cell.angle_gamma   90.00
#
_symmetry.space_group_name_H-M   'P 1'
#
loop_
_entity.id
_entity.type
_entity.pdbx_description
1 polymer ?
#
loop_
_entity_poly.entity_id
_entity_poly.type
_entity_poly.pdbx_seq_one_letter_code
_entity_poly.pdbx_strand_id
1 'polypeptide(L)'
;MAHIAEEICPWVMRGRGLSVIVQDESLTLPYRVQHRGSDFRSSKLAEPQALIYTCIQSRHHDGHVRQRQIERLAGASEPWVVPFVVQLCNEYVVEILQDIEARLPLLDKHVYGTVLRGNPALLDLAQQRMTRYWDGYYRRRWFRSETYVGFRLFKQFRERQVSG
;
A
#
# COMPACT_ATOMS: atom_id res chain seq x y z
N MET A 1 6.19 -23.30 -9.77
CA MET A 1 6.56 -22.68 -8.48
C MET A 1 7.97 -22.06 -8.48
N ALA A 2 8.94 -22.57 -9.26
CA ALA A 2 10.31 -22.00 -9.31
C ALA A 2 10.47 -20.69 -10.12
N HIS A 3 9.67 -20.48 -11.19
CA HIS A 3 9.89 -19.36 -12.12
C HIS A 3 9.43 -17.96 -11.65
N ILE A 4 8.64 -17.86 -10.58
CA ILE A 4 8.18 -16.57 -10.04
C ILE A 4 9.23 -15.97 -9.09
N ALA A 5 9.95 -16.84 -8.35
CA ALA A 5 10.96 -16.40 -7.39
C ALA A 5 12.21 -15.81 -8.08
N GLU A 6 12.60 -16.32 -9.24
CA GLU A 6 13.80 -15.87 -9.97
C GLU A 6 13.63 -14.51 -10.67
N GLU A 7 12.42 -14.18 -11.16
CA GLU A 7 12.14 -12.90 -11.82
C GLU A 7 11.76 -11.76 -10.86
N ILE A 8 11.45 -12.10 -9.61
CA ILE A 8 11.07 -11.17 -8.54
C ILE A 8 12.26 -10.87 -7.62
N CYS A 9 13.46 -11.38 -7.96
CA CYS A 9 14.65 -11.20 -7.13
C CYS A 9 15.01 -9.71 -7.01
N PRO A 10 14.82 -9.11 -5.83
CA PRO A 10 15.18 -7.72 -5.60
C PRO A 10 16.69 -7.61 -5.58
N TRP A 11 17.25 -6.54 -6.15
CA TRP A 11 18.55 -6.10 -5.67
C TRP A 11 18.45 -5.93 -4.17
N VAL A 12 19.15 -6.83 -3.47
CA VAL A 12 19.28 -6.88 -2.02
C VAL A 12 19.84 -5.55 -1.55
N MET A 13 18.95 -4.64 -1.18
CA MET A 13 19.28 -3.65 -0.17
C MET A 13 19.20 -4.38 1.16
N ARG A 14 20.37 -4.74 1.69
CA ARG A 14 20.52 -5.30 3.04
C ARG A 14 19.83 -4.35 4.04
N GLY A 15 18.73 -4.83 4.63
CA GLY A 15 17.97 -4.19 5.72
C GLY A 15 17.06 -3.04 5.26
N ARG A 16 15.75 -3.13 5.59
CA ARG A 16 14.66 -2.12 5.53
C ARG A 16 13.40 -2.52 4.75
N GLY A 17 13.03 -3.80 4.71
CA GLY A 17 11.62 -4.16 4.52
C GLY A 17 10.82 -3.77 5.77
N LEU A 18 9.59 -3.27 5.63
CA LEU A 18 8.70 -3.13 6.79
C LEU A 18 8.09 -4.50 7.07
N SER A 19 8.31 -5.04 8.27
CA SER A 19 7.66 -6.26 8.72
C SER A 19 6.42 -5.91 9.55
N VAL A 20 5.33 -6.63 9.29
CA VAL A 20 4.04 -6.49 9.97
C VAL A 20 3.51 -7.89 10.31
N ILE A 21 2.68 -7.98 11.34
CA ILE A 21 2.00 -9.23 11.72
C ILE A 21 0.58 -9.21 11.14
N VAL A 22 0.22 -10.23 10.39
CA VAL A 22 -1.12 -10.41 9.83
C VAL A 22 -1.57 -11.83 10.13
N GLN A 23 -2.69 -11.99 10.83
CA GLN A 23 -3.20 -13.31 11.23
C GLN A 23 -2.11 -14.18 11.91
N ASP A 24 -1.38 -13.58 12.85
CA ASP A 24 -0.26 -14.19 13.59
C ASP A 24 0.97 -14.59 12.76
N GLU A 25 1.00 -14.27 11.46
CA GLU A 25 2.14 -14.49 10.58
C GLU A 25 2.90 -13.20 10.27
N SER A 26 4.23 -13.29 10.17
CA SER A 26 5.09 -12.17 9.79
C SER A 26 5.12 -11.99 8.27
N LEU A 27 4.61 -10.85 7.80
CA LEU A 27 4.67 -10.41 6.41
C LEU A 27 5.72 -9.30 6.26
N THR A 28 6.68 -9.50 5.36
CA THR A 28 7.68 -8.46 5.03
C THR A 28 7.35 -7.79 3.71
N LEU A 29 7.14 -6.48 3.74
CA LEU A 29 6.80 -5.69 2.57
C LEU A 29 8.06 -5.24 1.83
N PRO A 30 8.13 -5.43 0.49
CA PRO A 30 9.22 -4.88 -0.29
C PRO A 30 9.13 -3.35 -0.31
N TYR A 31 10.27 -2.67 -0.15
CA TYR A 31 10.29 -1.22 -0.26
C TYR A 31 9.95 -0.77 -1.69
N ARG A 32 10.70 -1.29 -2.67
CA ARG A 32 10.49 -1.11 -4.12
C ARG A 32 10.83 -2.37 -4.88
N VAL A 33 10.13 -2.60 -5.98
CA VAL A 33 10.35 -3.70 -6.90
C VAL A 33 10.70 -3.13 -8.28
N GLN A 34 11.76 -3.65 -8.89
CA GLN A 34 12.05 -3.46 -10.31
C GLN A 34 11.51 -4.66 -11.05
N HIS A 35 10.39 -4.50 -11.75
CA HIS A 35 9.85 -5.55 -12.61
C HIS A 35 9.88 -5.05 -14.05
N ARG A 36 10.76 -5.63 -14.87
CA ARG A 36 10.89 -5.29 -16.30
C ARG A 36 10.04 -6.21 -17.20
N GLY A 37 9.32 -7.17 -16.62
CA GLY A 37 8.44 -8.08 -17.36
C GLY A 37 7.19 -7.36 -17.87
N SER A 38 6.68 -7.77 -19.03
CA SER A 38 5.42 -7.26 -19.53
C SER A 38 4.26 -7.73 -18.64
N ASP A 39 3.27 -6.85 -18.41
CA ASP A 39 2.03 -7.13 -17.65
C ASP A 39 1.27 -8.39 -18.15
N PHE A 40 1.66 -8.92 -19.32
CA PHE A 40 1.13 -10.11 -20.00
C PHE A 40 1.12 -11.40 -19.16
N ARG A 41 1.94 -11.52 -18.10
CA ARG A 41 1.91 -12.71 -17.22
C ARG A 41 0.78 -12.70 -16.20
N SER A 42 0.19 -11.54 -15.90
CA SER A 42 -0.88 -11.41 -14.90
C SER A 42 -2.17 -12.14 -15.30
N SER A 43 -2.50 -12.19 -16.59
CA SER A 43 -3.73 -12.80 -17.11
C SER A 43 -3.77 -14.34 -17.02
N LYS A 44 -2.64 -14.97 -16.66
CA LYS A 44 -2.52 -16.43 -16.52
C LYS A 44 -2.50 -16.90 -15.07
N LEU A 45 -2.55 -15.99 -14.11
CA LEU A 45 -2.53 -16.33 -12.70
C LEU A 45 -3.95 -16.57 -12.19
N ALA A 46 -4.14 -17.70 -11.50
CA ALA A 46 -5.35 -17.93 -10.72
C ALA A 46 -5.33 -17.07 -9.44
N GLU A 47 -6.47 -16.93 -8.79
CA GLU A 47 -6.49 -16.50 -7.38
C GLU A 47 -5.97 -17.64 -6.49
N PRO A 48 -5.18 -17.37 -5.44
CA PRO A 48 -4.79 -16.07 -4.89
C PRO A 48 -3.49 -15.47 -5.47
N GLN A 49 -2.81 -16.18 -6.39
CA GLN A 49 -1.50 -15.75 -6.92
C GLN A 49 -1.58 -14.40 -7.64
N ALA A 50 -2.70 -14.15 -8.31
CA ALA A 50 -2.93 -12.91 -9.02
C ALA A 50 -3.07 -11.70 -8.07
N LEU A 51 -3.71 -11.86 -6.91
CA LEU A 51 -3.76 -10.84 -5.85
C LEU A 51 -2.39 -10.63 -5.18
N ILE A 52 -1.61 -11.69 -4.96
CA ILE A 52 -0.22 -11.58 -4.48
C ILE A 52 0.62 -10.77 -5.47
N TYR A 53 0.52 -11.07 -6.78
CA TYR A 53 1.20 -10.31 -7.82
C TYR A 53 0.79 -8.83 -7.81
N THR A 54 -0.51 -8.55 -7.63
CA THR A 54 -1.04 -7.18 -7.49
C THR A 54 -0.39 -6.45 -6.30
N CYS A 55 -0.23 -7.11 -5.15
CA CYS A 55 0.47 -6.56 -4.00
C CYS A 55 1.95 -6.25 -4.29
N ILE A 56 2.65 -7.14 -5.01
CA ILE A 56 4.04 -6.90 -5.43
C ILE A 56 4.13 -5.70 -6.38
N GLN A 57 3.24 -5.61 -7.38
CA GLN A 57 3.18 -4.51 -8.34
C GLN A 57 2.81 -3.16 -7.68
N SER A 58 2.10 -3.16 -6.55
CA SER A 58 1.86 -1.95 -5.75
C SER A 58 3.16 -1.31 -5.20
N ARG A 59 4.26 -2.07 -5.20
CA ARG A 59 5.60 -1.60 -4.79
C ARG A 59 6.52 -1.36 -5.99
N HIS A 60 5.99 -1.34 -7.21
CA HIS A 60 6.77 -1.06 -8.41
C HIS A 60 7.39 0.34 -8.40
N HIS A 61 8.51 0.53 -9.09
CA HIS A 61 9.17 1.84 -9.20
C HIS A 61 8.37 2.87 -10.01
N ASP A 62 7.65 2.43 -11.05
CA ASP A 62 6.75 3.26 -11.85
C ASP A 62 5.44 3.57 -11.08
N GLY A 63 5.10 4.88 -10.98
CA GLY A 63 3.86 5.36 -10.37
C GLY A 63 2.60 4.88 -11.09
N HIS A 64 2.62 4.77 -12.42
CA HIS A 64 1.46 4.33 -13.19
C HIS A 64 1.15 2.85 -12.93
N VAL A 65 2.18 2.00 -12.83
CA VAL A 65 2.01 0.58 -12.48
C VAL A 65 1.36 0.45 -11.10
N ARG A 66 1.82 1.23 -10.12
CA ARG A 66 1.26 1.23 -8.76
C ARG A 66 -0.20 1.65 -8.74
N GLN A 67 -0.52 2.74 -9.43
CA GLN A 67 -1.88 3.29 -9.50
C GLN A 67 -2.88 2.30 -10.11
N ARG A 68 -2.48 1.57 -11.17
CA ARG A 68 -3.31 0.52 -11.80
C ARG A 68 -3.73 -0.59 -10.84
N GLN A 69 -2.99 -0.82 -9.75
CA GLN A 69 -3.32 -1.89 -8.80
C GLN A 69 -4.40 -1.49 -7.79
N ILE A 70 -4.66 -0.18 -7.61
CA ILE A 70 -5.50 0.33 -6.51
C ILE A 70 -6.90 -0.25 -6.56
N GLU A 71 -7.52 -0.35 -7.74
CA GLU A 71 -8.88 -0.86 -7.87
C GLU A 71 -9.00 -2.29 -7.36
N ARG A 72 -8.08 -3.16 -7.77
CA ARG A 72 -8.07 -4.55 -7.34
C ARG A 72 -7.74 -4.71 -5.86
N LEU A 73 -6.79 -3.93 -5.34
CA LEU A 73 -6.45 -3.96 -3.91
C LEU A 73 -7.60 -3.46 -3.04
N ALA A 74 -8.36 -2.46 -3.51
CA ALA A 74 -9.48 -1.91 -2.77
C ALA A 74 -10.69 -2.84 -2.68
N GLY A 75 -10.86 -3.73 -3.67
CA GLY A 75 -11.91 -4.76 -3.67
C GLY A 75 -11.53 -6.06 -2.97
N ALA A 76 -10.30 -6.19 -2.47
CA ALA A 76 -9.81 -7.38 -1.80
C ALA A 76 -10.15 -7.35 -0.30
N SER A 77 -10.56 -8.52 0.23
CA SER A 77 -10.93 -8.68 1.65
C SER A 77 -9.83 -9.36 2.48
N GLU A 78 -8.76 -9.78 1.82
CA GLU A 78 -7.65 -10.51 2.42
C GLU A 78 -6.83 -9.59 3.35
N PRO A 79 -6.65 -9.95 4.64
CA PRO A 79 -5.95 -9.09 5.60
C PRO A 79 -4.52 -8.70 5.20
N TRP A 80 -3.83 -9.57 4.47
CA TRP A 80 -2.45 -9.32 4.02
C TRP A 80 -2.36 -8.27 2.91
N VAL A 81 -3.49 -7.81 2.34
CA VAL A 81 -3.55 -6.69 1.37
C VAL A 81 -3.46 -5.34 2.09
N VAL A 82 -3.99 -5.22 3.30
CA VAL A 82 -4.07 -3.96 4.06
C VAL A 82 -2.72 -3.22 4.13
N PRO A 83 -1.59 -3.89 4.48
CA PRO A 83 -0.30 -3.22 4.57
C PRO A 83 0.16 -2.63 3.23
N PHE A 84 -0.19 -3.25 2.09
CA PHE A 84 0.17 -2.74 0.76
C PHE A 84 -0.61 -1.47 0.39
N VAL A 85 -1.92 -1.42 0.72
CA VAL A 85 -2.73 -0.20 0.52
C VAL A 85 -2.23 0.93 1.40
N VAL A 86 -1.92 0.67 2.68
CA VAL A 86 -1.34 1.69 3.58
C VAL A 86 0.03 2.17 3.07
N GLN A 87 0.85 1.28 2.50
CA GLN A 87 2.12 1.68 1.89
C GLN A 87 1.93 2.54 0.64
N LEU A 88 0.89 2.33 -0.18
CA LEU A 88 0.56 3.24 -1.29
C LEU A 88 0.20 4.64 -0.78
N CYS A 89 -0.35 4.76 0.44
CA CYS A 89 -0.67 6.06 1.04
C CYS A 89 0.53 6.86 1.57
N ASN A 90 1.72 6.28 1.58
CA ASN A 90 2.93 6.97 2.01
C ASN A 90 3.79 7.48 0.85
N GLU A 91 3.26 7.43 -0.37
CA GLU A 91 3.92 7.83 -1.61
C GLU A 91 3.81 9.34 -1.87
N TYR A 92 4.76 9.90 -2.62
CA TYR A 92 4.75 11.32 -2.98
C TYR A 92 3.83 11.65 -4.15
N VAL A 93 3.03 10.71 -4.64
CA VAL A 93 2.12 10.89 -5.80
C VAL A 93 0.71 11.13 -5.28
N VAL A 94 0.23 12.37 -5.35
CA VAL A 94 -1.08 12.76 -4.80
C VAL A 94 -2.25 12.03 -5.48
N GLU A 95 -2.12 11.68 -6.76
CA GLU A 95 -3.13 10.96 -7.54
C GLU A 95 -3.40 9.56 -6.96
N ILE A 96 -2.39 8.88 -6.44
CA ILE A 96 -2.55 7.60 -5.74
C ILE A 96 -3.39 7.78 -4.48
N LEU A 97 -3.16 8.85 -3.72
CA LEU A 97 -3.95 9.16 -2.53
C LEU A 97 -5.41 9.46 -2.91
N GLN A 98 -5.64 10.23 -3.98
CA GLN A 98 -6.99 10.53 -4.46
C GLN A 98 -7.74 9.28 -4.90
N ASP A 99 -7.07 8.37 -5.62
CA ASP A 99 -7.67 7.11 -6.07
C ASP A 99 -8.04 6.18 -4.92
N ILE A 100 -7.22 6.16 -3.85
CA ILE A 100 -7.53 5.40 -2.64
C ILE A 100 -8.67 6.08 -1.87
N GLU A 101 -8.68 7.41 -1.76
CA GLU A 101 -9.76 8.16 -1.09
C GLU A 101 -11.11 7.89 -1.76
N ALA A 102 -11.17 7.93 -3.09
CA ALA A 102 -12.38 7.62 -3.86
C ALA A 102 -12.90 6.19 -3.61
N ARG A 103 -12.03 5.25 -3.22
CA ARG A 103 -12.35 3.85 -2.99
C ARG A 103 -12.42 3.46 -1.51
N LEU A 104 -12.29 4.43 -0.59
CA LEU A 104 -12.47 4.21 0.85
C LEU A 104 -13.74 3.41 1.23
N PRO A 105 -14.90 3.58 0.56
CA PRO A 105 -16.09 2.80 0.83
C PRO A 105 -15.95 1.29 0.53
N LEU A 106 -15.05 0.90 -0.38
CA LEU A 106 -14.80 -0.49 -0.74
C LEU A 106 -13.87 -1.19 0.27
N LEU A 107 -13.05 -0.43 0.98
CA LEU A 107 -12.10 -0.96 1.95
C LEU A 107 -12.85 -1.48 3.19
N ASP A 108 -12.79 -2.79 3.42
CA ASP A 108 -13.41 -3.43 4.60
C ASP A 108 -12.92 -2.80 5.90
N LYS A 109 -13.83 -2.18 6.65
CA LYS A 109 -13.49 -1.44 7.88
C LYS A 109 -12.98 -2.36 9.00
N HIS A 110 -13.52 -3.57 9.13
CA HIS A 110 -13.17 -4.52 10.18
C HIS A 110 -11.79 -5.14 9.91
N VAL A 111 -11.54 -5.55 8.68
CA VAL A 111 -10.24 -6.10 8.26
C VAL A 111 -9.14 -5.05 8.44
N TYR A 112 -9.36 -3.82 7.97
CA TYR A 112 -8.40 -2.72 8.15
C TYR A 112 -8.19 -2.40 9.62
N GLY A 113 -9.26 -2.27 10.42
CA GLY A 113 -9.15 -1.99 11.85
C GLY A 113 -8.31 -3.03 12.59
N THR A 114 -8.57 -4.31 12.33
CA THR A 114 -7.86 -5.44 12.95
C THR A 114 -6.36 -5.41 12.62
N VAL A 115 -6.00 -5.30 11.34
CA VAL A 115 -4.59 -5.27 10.91
C VAL A 115 -3.88 -4.03 11.44
N LEU A 116 -4.52 -2.85 11.40
CA LEU A 116 -3.91 -1.60 11.87
C LEU A 116 -3.68 -1.59 13.39
N ARG A 117 -4.56 -2.22 14.18
CA ARG A 117 -4.34 -2.37 15.64
C ARG A 117 -3.18 -3.27 15.97
N GLY A 118 -3.03 -4.38 15.25
CA GLY A 118 -1.89 -5.28 15.42
C GLY A 118 -0.56 -4.65 15.00
N ASN A 119 -0.61 -3.57 14.20
CA ASN A 119 0.57 -2.95 13.59
C ASN A 119 0.55 -1.42 13.70
N PRO A 120 0.57 -0.82 14.91
CA PRO A 120 0.53 0.63 15.06
C PRO A 120 1.69 1.33 14.33
N ALA A 121 2.88 0.73 14.34
CA ALA A 121 4.07 1.24 13.67
C ALA A 121 3.90 1.35 12.13
N LEU A 122 3.09 0.50 11.50
CA LEU A 122 2.81 0.59 10.05
C LEU A 122 2.16 1.94 9.73
N LEU A 123 1.14 2.31 10.50
CA LEU A 123 0.38 3.53 10.27
C LEU A 123 1.19 4.78 10.66
N ASP A 124 1.95 4.72 11.76
CA ASP A 124 2.82 5.80 12.21
C ASP A 124 3.89 6.14 11.16
N LEU A 125 4.61 5.13 10.66
CA LEU A 125 5.67 5.33 9.67
C LEU A 125 5.10 5.83 8.32
N ALA A 126 3.95 5.29 7.91
CA ALA A 126 3.29 5.72 6.69
C ALA A 126 2.84 7.19 6.79
N GLN A 127 2.28 7.59 7.93
CA GLN A 127 1.81 8.96 8.15
C GLN A 127 2.98 9.95 8.19
N GLN A 128 4.07 9.62 8.88
CA GLN A 128 5.27 10.46 8.94
C GLN A 128 5.84 10.74 7.53
N ARG A 129 5.88 9.72 6.66
CA ARG A 129 6.31 9.88 5.27
C ARG A 129 5.35 10.72 4.45
N MET A 130 4.05 10.44 4.54
CA MET A 130 3.01 11.24 3.88
C MET A 130 3.14 12.72 4.26
N THR A 131 3.32 13.04 5.55
CA THR A 131 3.51 14.41 6.02
C THR A 131 4.76 15.06 5.46
N ARG A 132 5.89 14.34 5.37
CA ARG A 132 7.12 14.85 4.75
C ARG A 132 6.93 15.17 3.27
N TYR A 133 6.23 14.30 2.54
CA TYR A 133 5.96 14.54 1.12
C TYR A 133 4.98 15.69 0.90
N TRP A 134 3.95 15.80 1.73
CA TRP A 134 3.10 16.97 1.73
C TRP A 134 3.92 18.25 1.97
N ASP A 135 4.75 18.29 3.02
CA ASP A 135 5.53 19.47 3.38
C ASP A 135 6.49 19.92 2.27
N GLY A 136 7.17 18.96 1.63
CA GLY A 136 8.17 19.21 0.59
C GLY A 136 7.61 19.53 -0.79
N TYR A 137 6.51 18.89 -1.20
CA TYR A 137 6.01 18.97 -2.57
C TYR A 137 4.67 19.70 -2.71
N TYR A 138 3.82 19.65 -1.69
CA TYR A 138 2.40 20.01 -1.83
C TYR A 138 1.93 21.14 -0.93
N ARG A 139 2.65 21.47 0.14
CA ARG A 139 2.26 22.50 1.13
C ARG A 139 2.02 23.87 0.50
N ARG A 140 2.76 24.25 -0.54
CA ARG A 140 2.52 25.53 -1.25
C ARG A 140 1.15 25.59 -1.92
N ARG A 141 0.65 24.46 -2.43
CA ARG A 141 -0.65 24.35 -3.08
C ARG A 141 -1.78 24.07 -2.10
N TRP A 142 -1.52 23.28 -1.07
CA TRP A 142 -2.44 22.95 0.02
C TRP A 142 -1.84 23.33 1.36
N PHE A 143 -1.90 24.63 1.67
CA PHE A 143 -1.27 25.19 2.86
C PHE A 143 -1.87 24.65 4.17
N ARG A 144 -3.19 24.46 4.20
CA ARG A 144 -3.88 23.82 5.33
C ARG A 144 -3.78 22.30 5.17
N SER A 145 -3.12 21.63 6.09
CA SER A 145 -2.93 20.17 6.09
C SER A 145 -4.25 19.41 5.90
N GLU A 146 -5.33 19.89 6.52
CA GLU A 146 -6.65 19.25 6.52
C GLU A 146 -7.28 19.20 5.12
N THR A 147 -6.84 20.09 4.22
CA THR A 147 -7.33 20.15 2.84
C THR A 147 -6.56 19.22 1.90
N TYR A 148 -5.43 18.66 2.34
CA TYR A 148 -4.67 17.66 1.60
C TYR A 148 -5.21 16.25 1.85
N VAL A 149 -5.41 15.50 0.76
CA VAL A 149 -6.02 14.15 0.77
C VAL A 149 -5.33 13.18 1.73
N GLY A 150 -4.00 13.26 1.85
CA GLY A 150 -3.24 12.41 2.76
C GLY A 150 -3.73 12.52 4.21
N PHE A 151 -3.93 13.72 4.75
CA PHE A 151 -4.39 13.85 6.13
C PHE A 151 -5.81 13.34 6.35
N ARG A 152 -6.70 13.51 5.37
CA ARG A 152 -8.07 12.95 5.44
C ARG A 152 -8.07 11.42 5.43
N LEU A 153 -7.28 10.80 4.55
CA LEU A 153 -7.09 9.35 4.52
C LEU A 153 -6.57 8.79 5.84
N PHE A 154 -5.50 9.38 6.37
CA PHE A 154 -4.91 8.91 7.62
C PHE A 154 -5.85 9.09 8.81
N LYS A 155 -6.68 10.15 8.83
CA LYS A 155 -7.76 10.27 9.81
C LYS A 155 -8.72 9.08 9.74
N GLN A 156 -9.17 8.69 8.54
CA GLN A 156 -10.04 7.52 8.35
C GLN A 156 -9.38 6.21 8.80
N PHE A 157 -8.10 6.00 8.52
CA PHE A 157 -7.39 4.81 9.00
C PHE A 157 -7.26 4.77 10.53
N ARG A 158 -7.00 5.92 11.17
CA ARG A 158 -6.93 6.02 12.64
C ARG A 158 -8.28 5.74 13.29
N GLU A 159 -9.36 6.27 12.72
CA GLU A 159 -10.73 5.98 13.19
C GLU A 159 -11.04 4.47 13.12
N ARG A 160 -10.67 3.80 12.03
CA ARG A 160 -10.83 2.33 11.89
C ARG A 160 -9.95 1.56 12.87
N GLN A 161 -8.72 2.03 13.13
CA GLN A 161 -7.81 1.43 14.11
C GLN A 161 -8.45 1.42 15.50
N VAL A 162 -9.12 2.49 15.92
CA VAL A 162 -9.74 2.59 17.25
C VAL A 162 -11.09 1.86 17.33
N SER A 163 -11.91 1.90 16.27
CA SER A 163 -13.32 1.46 16.34
C SER A 163 -13.58 0.00 15.98
N GLY A 164 -12.62 -0.71 15.37
CA GLY A 164 -12.84 -2.09 14.90
C GLY A 164 -12.65 -3.16 15.97
#